data_AF-A0A0W0Z9K0-F1
#
_entry.id   AF-A0A0W0Z9K0-F1
#
_cell.length_a   1.000
_cell.length_b   1.000
_cell.length_c   1.000
_cell.angle_alpha   90.00
_cell.angle_beta   90.00
_cell.angle_gamma   90.00
#
_symmetry.space_group_name_H-M   'P 1'
#
loop_
_entity.id
_entity.type
_entity.pdbx_description
1 polymer ?
#
loop_
_entity_poly.entity_id
_entity_poly.type
_entity_poly.pdbx_seq_one_letter_code
_entity_poly.pdbx_strand_id
1 'polypeptide(L)'
;MPYKLPAYEDLITKTDRLGESFNQLSKVYITPSCPQNEELPEDKELIESFLGRIGISWEVYQQNPGQYGTYLSYFYLRKLLDGLEETYKAKNREMRGIDAEPDHLRLDQISFLIQLRNNLPDNQSPVEADKVKPGSRKLQQAFKILLGGILWRYHRLENSYKGLSYSLINTGISFLGGTKIKADTCSALRQSLTELLGVDDENPLDDWTNYTCLNAFQSYMSQKDVKDKYNYIKSNKKQFDTDLDSLINKWRNKIQVTEFNRQHASLEFIQSVADTLTTYDTAVDDVLKKFEEGLEEGLEVRDSKAIIFDFFSREEVAGNIAKQLIVDIWPEDEKNAKITAIPKENITDFVKTLRRRHLVNSIAALFGAYLITKIKVIRENKASNDHLISTLNKAIGLLGENRLSSEDLKDIKLQQSSLIALENFIGIPKFRNALTIHAWSGHEFLSREIGIAISELNKQLESLLVKNSEEPIDQEPRFSFI
;
A
#
# COMPACT_ATOMS: atom_id res chain seq x y z
N MET A 1 -8.40 -0.86 30.66
CA MET A 1 -9.55 -0.34 29.89
C MET A 1 -9.72 -1.23 28.68
N PRO A 2 -10.96 -1.56 28.26
CA PRO A 2 -11.18 -2.37 27.07
C PRO A 2 -10.70 -1.63 25.81
N TYR A 3 -10.26 -2.37 24.81
CA TYR A 3 -9.75 -1.80 23.57
C TYR A 3 -10.83 -1.00 22.83
N LYS A 4 -10.45 0.20 22.35
CA LYS A 4 -11.31 1.04 21.51
C LYS A 4 -10.83 0.98 20.05
N LEU A 5 -11.70 0.46 19.19
CA LEU A 5 -11.46 0.35 17.75
C LEU A 5 -11.48 1.73 17.08
N PRO A 6 -10.59 2.03 16.11
CA PRO A 6 -10.65 3.25 15.32
C PRO A 6 -11.95 3.40 14.53
N ALA A 7 -12.28 4.64 14.14
CA ALA A 7 -13.39 4.89 13.22
C ALA A 7 -13.09 4.29 11.83
N TYR A 8 -14.14 3.92 11.08
CA TYR A 8 -13.97 3.23 9.80
C TYR A 8 -13.17 4.03 8.78
N GLU A 9 -13.48 5.31 8.60
CA GLU A 9 -12.78 6.20 7.67
C GLU A 9 -11.29 6.37 8.03
N ASP A 10 -10.97 6.43 9.33
CA ASP A 10 -9.61 6.48 9.82
C ASP A 10 -8.87 5.15 9.56
N LEU A 11 -9.56 4.02 9.76
CA LEU A 11 -9.01 2.70 9.49
C LEU A 11 -8.72 2.47 7.99
N ILE A 12 -9.61 2.93 7.10
CA ILE A 12 -9.40 2.92 5.64
C ILE A 12 -8.20 3.81 5.27
N THR A 13 -8.17 5.04 5.75
CA THR A 13 -7.08 5.99 5.47
C THR A 13 -5.72 5.46 5.93
N LYS A 14 -5.67 4.79 7.09
CA LYS A 14 -4.45 4.16 7.59
C LYS A 14 -4.07 2.92 6.79
N THR A 15 -5.05 2.15 6.33
CA THR A 15 -4.83 0.97 5.47
C THR A 15 -4.17 1.37 4.15
N ASP A 16 -4.63 2.45 3.51
CA ASP A 16 -4.04 2.98 2.28
C ASP A 16 -2.55 3.34 2.45
N ARG A 17 -2.16 3.75 3.66
CA ARG A 17 -0.79 4.18 4.00
C ARG A 17 0.08 3.08 4.60
N LEU A 18 -0.38 1.83 4.68
CA LEU A 18 0.37 0.75 5.31
C LEU A 18 1.72 0.48 4.64
N GLY A 19 1.73 0.35 3.32
CA GLY A 19 2.96 0.12 2.57
C GLY A 19 3.99 1.22 2.77
N GLU A 20 3.56 2.49 2.74
CA GLU A 20 4.42 3.64 3.01
C GLU A 20 4.95 3.64 4.44
N SER A 21 4.08 3.39 5.42
CA SER A 21 4.44 3.34 6.84
C SER A 21 5.45 2.24 7.14
N PHE A 22 5.23 1.06 6.55
CA PHE A 22 6.14 -0.07 6.69
C PHE A 22 7.49 0.18 6.02
N ASN A 23 7.50 0.76 4.82
CA ASN A 23 8.73 1.11 4.10
C ASN A 23 9.56 2.15 4.85
N GLN A 24 8.92 3.16 5.44
CA GLN A 24 9.60 4.15 6.29
C GLN A 24 10.25 3.50 7.51
N LEU A 25 9.51 2.63 8.22
CA LEU A 25 10.01 1.98 9.42
C LEU A 25 11.12 0.97 9.16
N SER A 26 11.03 0.23 8.05
CA SER A 26 12.02 -0.77 7.65
C SER A 26 13.26 -0.15 6.99
N LYS A 27 13.29 1.17 6.77
CA LYS A 27 14.32 1.89 6.00
C LYS A 27 14.48 1.36 4.56
N VAL A 28 13.46 0.67 4.03
CA VAL A 28 13.45 0.08 2.68
C VAL A 28 12.96 1.10 1.65
N TYR A 29 13.01 2.39 1.99
CA TYR A 29 12.75 3.46 1.03
C TYR A 29 13.68 4.63 1.32
N ILE A 30 14.71 4.74 0.51
CA ILE A 30 15.52 5.95 0.39
C ILE A 30 14.84 6.79 -0.68
N THR A 31 14.18 7.88 -0.26
CA THR A 31 13.85 8.97 -1.18
C THR A 31 15.18 9.48 -1.75
N PRO A 32 15.37 9.54 -3.08
CA PRO A 32 16.56 10.16 -3.64
C PRO A 32 16.66 11.58 -3.08
N SER A 33 17.69 11.81 -2.27
CA SER A 33 18.05 13.05 -1.56
C SER A 33 16.91 14.05 -1.35
N CYS A 34 15.79 13.62 -0.76
CA CYS A 34 14.96 14.57 -0.04
C CYS A 34 15.63 14.73 1.33
N PRO A 35 16.00 15.95 1.76
CA PRO A 35 16.69 16.14 3.04
C PRO A 35 15.80 15.62 4.17
N GLN A 36 16.11 14.41 4.63
CA GLN A 36 15.50 13.83 5.80
C GLN A 36 16.34 14.28 6.98
N ASN A 37 15.95 15.43 7.55
CA ASN A 37 16.35 15.87 8.88
C ASN A 37 17.87 15.89 9.12
N GLU A 38 18.50 17.01 8.77
CA GLU A 38 19.39 17.81 9.63
C GLU A 38 20.09 18.82 8.70
N GLU A 39 19.83 20.09 8.95
CA GLU A 39 20.22 21.25 8.12
C GLU A 39 19.45 21.41 6.79
N LEU A 40 18.35 22.17 6.86
CA LEU A 40 17.74 22.85 5.71
C LEU A 40 18.14 24.34 5.75
N PRO A 41 19.20 24.77 5.05
CA PRO A 41 19.36 26.20 4.77
C PRO A 41 19.29 26.59 3.28
N GLU A 42 19.27 25.67 2.30
CA GLU A 42 19.22 26.05 0.87
C GLU A 42 17.93 25.61 0.14
N ASP A 43 17.27 24.52 0.55
CA ASP A 43 16.08 24.00 -0.17
C ASP A 43 14.72 24.44 0.40
N LYS A 44 14.71 25.16 1.54
CA LYS A 44 13.45 25.56 2.20
C LYS A 44 12.61 26.48 1.32
N GLU A 45 13.21 27.50 0.72
CA GLU A 45 12.49 28.43 -0.18
C GLU A 45 11.94 27.73 -1.42
N LEU A 46 12.65 26.71 -1.94
CA LEU A 46 12.20 25.93 -3.09
C LEU A 46 10.98 25.09 -2.73
N ILE A 47 11.01 24.42 -1.58
CA ILE A 47 9.91 23.61 -1.07
C ILE A 47 8.72 24.50 -0.72
N GLU A 48 8.92 25.64 -0.04
CA GLU A 48 7.86 26.60 0.28
C GLU A 48 7.24 27.23 -0.98
N SER A 49 8.05 27.60 -1.97
CA SER A 49 7.60 28.11 -3.27
C SER A 49 6.76 27.07 -4.02
N PHE A 50 7.16 25.81 -3.96
CA PHE A 50 6.40 24.71 -4.57
C PHE A 50 5.10 24.41 -3.82
N LEU A 51 5.16 24.26 -2.49
CA LEU A 51 3.99 24.07 -1.63
C LEU A 51 2.98 25.22 -1.84
N GLY A 52 3.44 26.46 -1.95
CA GLY A 52 2.62 27.62 -2.27
C GLY A 52 1.92 27.52 -3.63
N ARG A 53 2.59 26.98 -4.67
CA ARG A 53 2.00 26.78 -6.01
C ARG A 53 0.90 25.71 -6.05
N ILE A 54 0.93 24.77 -5.11
CA ILE A 54 -0.08 23.68 -4.99
C ILE A 54 -1.10 23.96 -3.88
N GLY A 55 -1.10 25.17 -3.31
CA GLY A 55 -2.06 25.61 -2.29
C GLY A 55 -1.82 25.04 -0.90
N ILE A 56 -0.59 24.64 -0.58
CA ILE A 56 -0.23 24.02 0.72
C ILE A 56 0.73 24.94 1.47
N SER A 57 0.46 25.20 2.74
CA SER A 57 1.38 25.99 3.58
C SER A 57 2.49 25.10 4.14
N TRP A 58 3.62 25.72 4.49
CA TRP A 58 4.73 25.03 5.14
C TRP A 58 4.31 24.35 6.46
N GLU A 59 3.44 25.00 7.23
CA GLU A 59 2.90 24.48 8.48
C GLU A 59 2.05 23.22 8.26
N VAL A 60 1.25 23.20 7.20
CA VAL A 60 0.44 22.02 6.82
C VAL A 60 1.34 20.84 6.40
N TYR A 61 2.44 21.12 5.72
CA TYR A 61 3.45 20.12 5.36
C TYR A 61 4.15 19.54 6.60
N GLN A 62 4.61 20.38 7.52
CA GLN A 62 5.29 19.93 8.75
C GLN A 62 4.41 19.02 9.62
N GLN A 63 3.09 19.22 9.60
CA GLN A 63 2.13 18.38 10.32
C GLN A 63 1.87 17.03 9.64
N ASN A 64 2.11 16.92 8.32
CA ASN A 64 1.81 15.73 7.52
C ASN A 64 2.88 15.40 6.46
N PRO A 65 4.18 15.29 6.83
CA PRO A 65 5.26 15.17 5.84
C PRO A 65 5.13 13.89 4.99
N GLY A 66 4.59 12.81 5.57
CA GLY A 66 4.33 11.55 4.85
C GLY A 66 3.28 11.67 3.74
N GLN A 67 2.26 12.54 3.90
CA GLN A 67 1.19 12.71 2.91
C GLN A 67 1.67 13.39 1.61
N TYR A 68 2.72 14.19 1.73
CA TYR A 68 3.33 14.92 0.61
C TYR A 68 4.68 14.34 0.20
N GLY A 69 5.21 13.35 0.92
CA GLY A 69 6.54 12.79 0.71
C GLY A 69 6.74 12.25 -0.71
N THR A 70 5.81 11.42 -1.23
CA THR A 70 5.92 10.92 -2.61
C THR A 70 5.70 12.03 -3.65
N TYR A 71 4.91 13.05 -3.32
CA TYR A 71 4.65 14.18 -4.19
C TYR A 71 5.89 15.07 -4.36
N LEU A 72 6.50 15.44 -3.23
CA LEU A 72 7.77 16.15 -3.17
C LEU A 72 8.89 15.33 -3.80
N SER A 73 8.97 14.02 -3.53
CA SER A 73 9.95 13.14 -4.18
C SER A 73 9.80 13.12 -5.70
N TYR A 74 8.57 13.09 -6.21
CA TYR A 74 8.31 13.13 -7.64
C TYR A 74 8.69 14.47 -8.26
N PHE A 75 8.28 15.57 -7.63
CA PHE A 75 8.65 16.91 -8.09
C PHE A 75 10.16 17.13 -8.08
N TYR A 76 10.81 16.74 -6.98
CA TYR A 76 12.25 16.84 -6.81
C TYR A 76 12.98 15.99 -7.85
N LEU A 77 12.55 14.76 -8.09
CA LEU A 77 13.11 13.91 -9.14
C LEU A 77 12.94 14.52 -10.55
N ARG A 78 11.79 15.14 -10.85
CA ARG A 78 11.60 15.87 -12.12
C ARG A 78 12.55 17.07 -12.24
N LYS A 79 12.76 17.80 -11.15
CA LYS A 79 13.65 18.96 -11.08
C LYS A 79 15.12 18.59 -11.21
N LEU A 80 15.57 17.54 -10.53
CA LEU A 80 16.94 17.05 -10.67
C LEU A 80 17.26 16.62 -12.10
N LEU A 81 16.27 16.07 -12.83
CA LEU A 81 16.44 15.77 -14.25
C LEU A 81 16.62 17.01 -15.14
N ASP A 82 16.16 18.20 -14.73
CA ASP A 82 16.43 19.44 -15.48
C ASP A 82 17.95 19.75 -15.52
N GLY A 83 18.67 19.41 -14.46
CA GLY A 83 20.12 19.65 -14.33
C GLY A 83 21.01 18.51 -14.88
N LEU A 84 20.45 17.34 -15.19
CA LEU A 84 21.24 16.13 -15.48
C LEU A 84 22.22 16.31 -16.67
N GLU A 85 21.81 17.02 -17.72
CA GLU A 85 22.67 17.26 -18.88
C GLU A 85 23.89 18.12 -18.52
N GLU A 86 23.69 19.18 -17.76
CA GLU A 86 24.77 20.08 -17.33
C GLU A 86 25.68 19.40 -16.32
N THR A 87 25.14 18.65 -15.36
CA THR A 87 25.92 17.81 -14.45
C THR A 87 26.76 16.79 -15.24
N TYR A 88 26.20 16.15 -16.26
CA TYR A 88 26.93 15.24 -17.13
C TYR A 88 28.06 15.93 -17.89
N LYS A 89 27.81 17.09 -18.51
CA LYS A 89 28.84 17.86 -19.23
C LYS A 89 29.97 18.29 -18.30
N ALA A 90 29.65 18.76 -17.10
CA ALA A 90 30.63 19.13 -16.09
C ALA A 90 31.51 17.92 -15.70
N LYS A 91 30.89 16.77 -15.38
CA LYS A 91 31.61 15.53 -15.08
C LYS A 91 32.44 15.01 -16.25
N ASN A 92 31.95 15.15 -17.49
CA ASN A 92 32.70 14.74 -18.68
C ASN A 92 33.99 15.56 -18.82
N ARG A 93 33.92 16.88 -18.58
CA ARG A 93 35.10 17.76 -18.58
C ARG A 93 36.05 17.47 -17.42
N GLU A 94 35.51 17.19 -16.24
CA GLU A 94 36.32 16.78 -15.08
C GLU A 94 37.12 15.50 -15.36
N MET A 95 36.48 14.51 -15.98
CA MET A 95 37.11 13.22 -16.29
C MET A 95 38.05 13.23 -17.49
N ARG A 96 37.74 14.01 -18.54
CA ARG A 96 38.41 13.92 -19.85
C ARG A 96 39.14 15.19 -20.28
N GLY A 97 39.07 16.26 -19.48
CA GLY A 97 39.67 17.56 -19.77
C GLY A 97 38.65 18.62 -20.21
N ILE A 98 39.01 19.90 -20.05
CA ILE A 98 38.11 21.06 -20.26
C ILE A 98 37.50 21.09 -21.68
N ASP A 99 38.27 20.65 -22.68
CA ASP A 99 37.87 20.63 -24.09
C ASP A 99 37.17 19.32 -24.51
N ALA A 100 36.88 18.42 -23.57
CA ALA A 100 36.29 17.13 -23.89
C ALA A 100 34.84 17.28 -24.38
N GLU A 101 34.61 16.88 -25.62
CA GLU A 101 33.26 16.84 -26.19
C GLU A 101 32.40 15.77 -25.48
N PRO A 102 31.12 16.09 -25.19
CA PRO A 102 30.19 15.11 -24.64
C PRO A 102 29.89 13.97 -25.62
N ASP A 103 29.73 12.76 -25.09
CA ASP A 103 29.42 11.58 -25.90
C ASP A 103 27.96 11.64 -26.38
N HIS A 104 27.76 11.62 -27.70
CA HIS A 104 26.43 11.68 -28.32
C HIS A 104 25.47 10.58 -27.83
N LEU A 105 25.96 9.35 -27.61
CA LEU A 105 25.14 8.26 -27.08
C LEU A 105 24.69 8.55 -25.65
N ARG A 106 25.52 9.24 -24.85
CA ARG A 106 25.15 9.66 -23.49
C ARG A 106 24.14 10.80 -23.52
N LEU A 107 24.28 11.76 -24.44
CA LEU A 107 23.27 12.81 -24.64
C LEU A 107 21.92 12.24 -25.10
N ASP A 108 21.91 11.23 -25.96
CA ASP A 108 20.68 10.52 -26.37
C ASP A 108 20.02 9.80 -25.19
N GLN A 109 20.82 9.22 -24.28
CA GLN A 109 20.33 8.57 -23.06
C GLN A 109 19.72 9.57 -22.08
N ILE A 110 20.33 10.75 -21.93
CA ILE A 110 19.78 11.83 -21.11
C ILE A 110 18.48 12.36 -21.73
N SER A 111 18.49 12.59 -23.05
CA SER A 111 17.31 13.01 -23.81
C SER A 111 16.15 12.01 -23.66
N PHE A 112 16.44 10.71 -23.62
CA PHE A 112 15.44 9.69 -23.32
C PHE A 112 14.81 9.87 -21.93
N LEU A 113 15.60 10.10 -20.88
CA LEU A 113 15.08 10.32 -19.52
C LEU A 113 14.24 11.60 -19.42
N ILE A 114 14.67 12.67 -20.12
CA ILE A 114 13.92 13.94 -20.21
C ILE A 114 12.59 13.74 -20.95
N GLN A 115 12.59 13.00 -22.07
CA GLN A 115 11.36 12.63 -22.78
C GLN A 115 10.44 11.78 -21.91
N LEU A 116 10.98 10.82 -21.16
CA LEU A 116 10.20 9.99 -20.23
C LEU A 116 9.50 10.86 -19.19
N ARG A 117 10.24 11.79 -18.57
CA ARG A 117 9.68 12.77 -17.64
C ARG A 117 8.55 13.58 -18.27
N ASN A 118 8.75 14.12 -19.46
CA ASN A 118 7.76 14.97 -20.13
C ASN A 118 6.50 14.21 -20.55
N ASN A 119 6.61 12.90 -20.82
CA ASN A 119 5.48 12.04 -21.15
C ASN A 119 4.68 11.53 -19.93
N LEU A 120 5.18 11.77 -18.72
CA LEU A 120 4.49 11.44 -17.47
C LEU A 120 3.73 12.67 -16.94
N PRO A 121 2.63 12.47 -16.20
CA PRO A 121 1.80 13.56 -15.68
C PRO A 121 2.62 14.67 -15.02
N ASP A 122 2.38 15.92 -15.42
CA ASP A 122 3.03 17.11 -14.85
C ASP A 122 1.98 17.98 -14.16
N ASN A 123 2.06 18.12 -12.85
CA ASN A 123 1.09 18.91 -12.08
C ASN A 123 1.47 20.40 -12.00
N GLN A 124 2.33 20.91 -12.88
CA GLN A 124 2.66 22.34 -12.94
C GLN A 124 1.51 23.23 -13.44
N SER A 125 0.43 22.67 -13.99
CA SER A 125 -0.76 23.45 -14.36
C SER A 125 -1.75 23.54 -13.19
N PRO A 126 -2.11 24.75 -12.71
CA PRO A 126 -3.11 24.96 -11.66
C PRO A 126 -4.47 24.30 -11.97
N VAL A 127 -4.78 24.11 -13.26
CA VAL A 127 -6.05 23.53 -13.74
C VAL A 127 -6.11 22.00 -13.55
N GLU A 128 -4.96 21.32 -13.47
CA GLU A 128 -4.88 19.87 -13.21
C GLU A 128 -4.62 19.54 -11.73
N ALA A 129 -4.04 20.47 -10.98
CA ALA A 129 -3.80 20.33 -9.53
C ALA A 129 -5.11 20.14 -8.74
N ASP A 130 -6.18 20.85 -9.11
CA ASP A 130 -7.51 20.70 -8.49
C ASP A 130 -8.16 19.32 -8.72
N LYS A 131 -7.70 18.57 -9.74
CA LYS A 131 -8.27 17.24 -10.09
C LYS A 131 -7.45 16.07 -9.54
N VAL A 132 -6.24 16.32 -9.06
CA VAL A 132 -5.32 15.26 -8.61
C VAL A 132 -5.02 15.46 -7.13
N LYS A 133 -5.77 14.76 -6.26
CA LYS A 133 -5.53 14.78 -4.81
C LYS A 133 -4.05 14.46 -4.51
N PRO A 134 -3.38 15.21 -3.61
CA PRO A 134 -2.09 14.83 -3.05
C PRO A 134 -2.16 13.38 -2.54
N GLY A 135 -1.21 12.53 -2.95
CA GLY A 135 -1.23 11.09 -2.66
C GLY A 135 -2.02 10.22 -3.65
N SER A 136 -2.45 10.75 -4.80
CA SER A 136 -3.14 9.92 -5.79
C SER A 136 -2.28 8.76 -6.30
N ARG A 137 -2.88 7.56 -6.44
CA ARG A 137 -2.25 6.37 -7.05
C ARG A 137 -1.57 6.68 -8.39
N LYS A 138 -2.10 7.66 -9.16
CA LYS A 138 -1.53 8.11 -10.45
C LYS A 138 -0.14 8.74 -10.30
N LEU A 139 0.07 9.58 -9.29
CA LEU A 139 1.36 10.26 -9.08
C LEU A 139 2.40 9.31 -8.48
N GLN A 140 1.99 8.43 -7.56
CA GLN A 140 2.87 7.36 -7.08
C GLN A 140 3.31 6.46 -8.24
N GLN A 141 2.41 6.15 -9.17
CA GLN A 141 2.75 5.38 -10.36
C GLN A 141 3.69 6.15 -11.29
N ALA A 142 3.44 7.45 -11.53
CA ALA A 142 4.32 8.30 -12.33
C ALA A 142 5.74 8.39 -11.74
N PHE A 143 5.84 8.51 -10.41
CA PHE A 143 7.12 8.47 -9.69
C PHE A 143 7.85 7.16 -9.91
N LYS A 144 7.18 6.01 -9.66
CA LYS A 144 7.78 4.68 -9.86
C LYS A 144 8.26 4.46 -11.29
N ILE A 145 7.50 4.94 -12.28
CA ILE A 145 7.90 4.84 -13.70
C ILE A 145 9.15 5.69 -13.97
N LEU A 146 9.17 6.94 -13.51
CA LEU A 146 10.29 7.84 -13.75
C LEU A 146 11.57 7.34 -13.08
N LEU A 147 11.48 6.99 -11.80
CA LEU A 147 12.59 6.40 -11.05
C LEU A 147 13.02 5.08 -11.70
N GLY A 148 12.10 4.24 -12.14
CA GLY A 148 12.41 2.99 -12.85
C GLY A 148 13.21 3.20 -14.13
N GLY A 149 12.88 4.23 -14.93
CA GLY A 149 13.65 4.59 -16.12
C GLY A 149 15.08 5.05 -15.80
N ILE A 150 15.24 5.84 -14.74
CA ILE A 150 16.55 6.28 -14.22
C ILE A 150 17.36 5.06 -13.74
N LEU A 151 16.76 4.20 -12.91
CA LEU A 151 17.41 3.00 -12.36
C LEU A 151 17.81 2.01 -13.44
N TRP A 152 16.97 1.82 -14.46
CA TRP A 152 17.32 1.00 -15.61
C TRP A 152 18.61 1.51 -16.26
N ARG A 153 18.73 2.81 -16.49
CA ARG A 153 19.94 3.40 -17.08
C ARG A 153 21.14 3.30 -16.14
N TYR A 154 20.96 3.61 -14.87
CA TYR A 154 21.98 3.52 -13.82
C TYR A 154 22.61 2.11 -13.79
N HIS A 155 21.80 1.07 -13.63
CA HIS A 155 22.26 -0.32 -13.57
C HIS A 155 22.84 -0.82 -14.90
N ARG A 156 22.33 -0.34 -16.03
CA ARG A 156 22.92 -0.66 -17.34
C ARG A 156 24.31 -0.05 -17.49
N LEU A 157 24.54 1.18 -17.02
CA LEU A 157 25.88 1.78 -17.05
C LEU A 157 26.82 0.97 -16.17
N GLU A 158 26.40 0.63 -14.95
CA GLU A 158 27.18 -0.22 -14.07
C GLU A 158 27.59 -1.54 -14.75
N ASN A 159 26.65 -2.24 -15.38
CA ASN A 159 26.94 -3.50 -16.07
C ASN A 159 27.85 -3.32 -17.30
N SER A 160 27.69 -2.24 -18.07
CA SER A 160 28.55 -1.95 -19.23
C SER A 160 30.01 -1.71 -18.85
N TYR A 161 30.27 -1.15 -17.66
CA TYR A 161 31.62 -0.82 -17.20
C TYR A 161 32.25 -1.86 -16.26
N LYS A 162 31.46 -2.79 -15.69
CA LYS A 162 31.97 -3.97 -14.95
C LYS A 162 32.87 -4.88 -15.79
N GLY A 163 32.67 -4.94 -17.11
CA GLY A 163 33.52 -5.73 -18.02
C GLY A 163 34.87 -5.08 -18.35
N LEU A 164 34.95 -3.74 -18.34
CA LEU A 164 36.17 -2.98 -18.64
C LEU A 164 37.22 -3.08 -17.52
N SER A 165 36.78 -3.15 -16.25
CA SER A 165 37.70 -3.35 -15.12
C SER A 165 38.38 -4.71 -15.15
N TYR A 166 37.76 -5.76 -15.72
CA TYR A 166 38.38 -7.07 -15.91
C TYR A 166 39.29 -7.14 -17.15
N SER A 167 38.96 -6.41 -18.22
CA SER A 167 39.75 -6.38 -19.46
C SER A 167 41.10 -5.67 -19.31
N LEU A 168 41.15 -4.54 -18.59
CA LEU A 168 42.38 -3.78 -18.41
C LEU A 168 43.40 -4.47 -17.49
N ILE A 169 42.92 -5.31 -16.56
CA ILE A 169 43.77 -6.16 -15.71
C ILE A 169 44.49 -7.24 -16.54
N ASN A 170 43.90 -7.69 -17.67
CA ASN A 170 44.50 -8.70 -18.54
C ASN A 170 45.35 -8.13 -19.69
N THR A 171 45.37 -6.82 -19.92
CA THR A 171 46.21 -6.18 -20.97
C THR A 171 47.52 -5.58 -20.44
N GLY A 172 47.90 -5.85 -19.19
CA GLY A 172 49.27 -5.56 -18.72
C GLY A 172 49.64 -4.08 -18.58
N ILE A 173 48.67 -3.17 -18.51
CA ILE A 173 48.92 -1.75 -18.18
C ILE A 173 48.62 -1.55 -16.70
N SER A 174 49.40 -2.22 -15.85
CA SER A 174 49.48 -1.96 -14.41
C SER A 174 50.62 -0.96 -14.16
N PHE A 175 50.45 0.29 -14.61
CA PHE A 175 51.39 1.35 -14.24
C PHE A 175 50.99 1.93 -12.87
N LEU A 176 51.74 1.51 -11.85
CA LEU A 176 51.92 2.15 -10.54
C LEU A 176 50.67 2.37 -9.66
N GLY A 177 50.44 1.45 -8.72
CA GLY A 177 49.59 1.67 -7.54
C GLY A 177 48.21 1.01 -7.63
N GLY A 178 48.03 -0.07 -6.89
CA GLY A 178 46.81 -0.89 -6.88
C GLY A 178 45.56 -0.15 -6.42
N THR A 179 44.87 0.49 -7.36
CA THR A 179 43.48 0.93 -7.19
C THR A 179 42.58 0.07 -8.08
N LYS A 180 41.65 -0.67 -7.46
CA LYS A 180 40.51 -1.23 -8.19
C LYS A 180 39.81 -0.06 -8.87
N ILE A 181 39.90 0.03 -10.20
CA ILE A 181 39.16 1.02 -10.99
C ILE A 181 37.67 0.72 -10.78
N LYS A 182 37.03 1.41 -9.83
CA LYS A 182 35.60 1.31 -9.56
C LYS A 182 34.86 1.76 -10.82
N ALA A 183 33.78 1.10 -11.19
CA ALA A 183 33.00 1.47 -12.38
C ALA A 183 32.38 2.90 -12.29
N ASP A 184 32.43 3.55 -11.13
CA ASP A 184 32.15 4.99 -10.96
C ASP A 184 33.22 5.89 -11.59
N THR A 185 34.46 5.43 -11.72
CA THR A 185 35.56 6.20 -12.35
C THR A 185 35.52 6.18 -13.88
N CYS A 186 34.61 5.42 -14.51
CA CYS A 186 34.63 5.20 -15.96
C CYS A 186 33.46 5.82 -16.75
N SER A 187 32.46 6.40 -16.07
CA SER A 187 31.27 6.94 -16.73
C SER A 187 30.76 8.21 -16.06
N ALA A 188 31.00 9.37 -16.68
CA ALA A 188 30.48 10.67 -16.24
C ALA A 188 28.96 10.63 -16.03
N LEU A 189 28.20 10.03 -16.95
CA LEU A 189 26.74 9.91 -16.79
C LEU A 189 26.35 9.04 -15.59
N ARG A 190 27.17 8.06 -15.21
CA ARG A 190 26.86 7.23 -14.04
C ARG A 190 27.04 8.05 -12.77
N GLN A 191 28.14 8.79 -12.66
CA GLN A 191 28.37 9.69 -11.52
C GLN A 191 27.28 10.75 -11.40
N SER A 192 26.84 11.34 -12.53
CA SER A 192 25.72 12.29 -12.50
C SER A 192 24.42 11.66 -11.99
N LEU A 193 24.16 10.39 -12.32
CA LEU A 193 23.00 9.66 -11.80
C LEU A 193 23.18 9.23 -10.34
N THR A 194 24.40 8.89 -9.90
CA THR A 194 24.76 8.64 -8.49
C THR A 194 24.46 9.86 -7.63
N GLU A 195 24.94 11.04 -8.05
CA GLU A 195 24.69 12.32 -7.37
C GLU A 195 23.19 12.68 -7.39
N LEU A 196 22.52 12.50 -8.53
CA LEU A 196 21.08 12.74 -8.65
C LEU A 196 20.25 11.88 -7.71
N LEU A 197 20.63 10.61 -7.51
CA LEU A 197 19.88 9.69 -6.66
C LEU A 197 20.31 9.77 -5.19
N GLY A 198 21.48 10.35 -4.88
CA GLY A 198 22.07 10.29 -3.54
C GLY A 198 22.42 8.86 -3.12
N VAL A 199 22.83 8.02 -4.07
CA VAL A 199 23.07 6.58 -3.86
C VAL A 199 24.53 6.26 -4.07
N ASP A 200 25.14 5.58 -3.11
CA ASP A 200 26.54 5.16 -3.18
C ASP A 200 26.74 3.80 -2.49
N ASP A 201 28.00 3.39 -2.29
CA ASP A 201 28.35 2.13 -1.62
C ASP A 201 27.90 2.11 -0.14
N GLU A 202 27.77 3.28 0.50
CA GLU A 202 27.38 3.45 1.91
C GLU A 202 25.85 3.64 2.06
N ASN A 203 25.19 4.14 1.02
CA ASN A 203 23.75 4.36 0.92
C ASN A 203 23.15 3.71 -0.35
N PRO A 204 23.16 2.37 -0.48
CA PRO A 204 22.61 1.70 -1.65
C PRO A 204 21.08 1.74 -1.63
N LEU A 205 20.47 1.90 -2.81
CA LEU A 205 19.02 1.67 -2.97
C LEU A 205 18.69 0.23 -2.62
N ASP A 206 17.63 0.05 -1.85
CA ASP A 206 17.15 -1.25 -1.46
C ASP A 206 16.67 -2.07 -2.67
N ASP A 207 16.78 -3.40 -2.56
CA ASP A 207 16.44 -4.33 -3.64
C ASP A 207 14.98 -4.16 -4.09
N TRP A 208 14.05 -3.85 -3.17
CA TRP A 208 12.62 -3.75 -3.45
C TRP A 208 12.25 -2.51 -4.26
N THR A 209 12.80 -1.34 -3.91
CA THR A 209 12.65 -0.11 -4.67
C THR A 209 13.17 -0.31 -6.09
N ASN A 210 14.31 -0.98 -6.24
CA ASN A 210 14.84 -1.35 -7.55
C ASN A 210 13.82 -2.18 -8.36
N TYR A 211 13.30 -3.26 -7.80
CA TYR A 211 12.34 -4.10 -8.51
C TYR A 211 11.01 -3.41 -8.80
N THR A 212 10.41 -2.78 -7.81
CA THR A 212 9.08 -2.16 -7.92
C THR A 212 9.09 -1.05 -8.97
N CYS A 213 10.13 -0.21 -8.97
CA CYS A 213 10.27 0.86 -9.95
C CYS A 213 10.60 0.33 -11.35
N LEU A 214 11.51 -0.64 -11.47
CA LEU A 214 11.81 -1.27 -12.77
C LEU A 214 10.59 -1.99 -13.37
N ASN A 215 9.78 -2.66 -12.54
CA ASN A 215 8.56 -3.34 -12.97
C ASN A 215 7.46 -2.34 -13.38
N ALA A 216 7.32 -1.23 -12.64
CA ALA A 216 6.42 -0.14 -13.02
C ALA A 216 6.83 0.48 -14.37
N PHE A 217 8.13 0.69 -14.58
CA PHE A 217 8.68 1.17 -15.84
C PHE A 217 8.45 0.17 -16.98
N GLN A 218 8.68 -1.13 -16.78
CA GLN A 218 8.38 -2.16 -17.77
C GLN A 218 6.90 -2.18 -18.16
N SER A 219 6.01 -2.10 -17.16
CA SER A 219 4.56 -2.05 -17.37
C SER A 219 4.15 -0.86 -18.23
N TYR A 220 4.73 0.32 -17.96
CA TYR A 220 4.53 1.52 -18.79
C TYR A 220 5.04 1.33 -20.22
N MET A 221 6.26 0.82 -20.37
CA MET A 221 6.87 0.62 -21.70
C MET A 221 6.18 -0.47 -22.52
N SER A 222 5.46 -1.39 -21.87
CA SER A 222 4.71 -2.47 -22.54
C SER A 222 3.34 -2.02 -23.06
N GLN A 223 2.90 -0.80 -22.71
CA GLN A 223 1.67 -0.23 -23.25
C GLN A 223 1.79 0.01 -24.75
N LYS A 224 0.66 -0.10 -25.44
CA LYS A 224 0.56 0.09 -26.89
C LYS A 224 1.15 1.45 -27.30
N ASP A 225 2.00 1.44 -28.33
CA ASP A 225 2.61 2.62 -28.95
C ASP A 225 3.53 3.47 -28.02
N VAL A 226 3.81 3.05 -26.79
CA VAL A 226 4.65 3.84 -25.86
C VAL A 226 6.13 3.80 -26.26
N LYS A 227 6.68 2.61 -26.55
CA LYS A 227 8.09 2.46 -26.99
C LYS A 227 8.41 3.28 -28.25
N ASP A 228 7.44 3.45 -29.14
CA ASP A 228 7.60 4.19 -30.39
C ASP A 228 7.77 5.70 -30.22
N LYS A 229 7.44 6.23 -29.04
CA LYS A 229 7.63 7.64 -28.67
C LYS A 229 9.07 7.99 -28.34
N TYR A 230 9.93 6.99 -28.12
CA TYR A 230 11.31 7.19 -27.66
C TYR A 230 12.33 6.83 -28.74
N ASN A 231 12.94 7.85 -29.34
CA ASN A 231 13.92 7.67 -30.43
C ASN A 231 15.08 6.74 -30.03
N TYR A 232 15.58 6.87 -28.80
CA TYR A 232 16.65 6.03 -28.24
C TYR A 232 16.31 4.53 -28.18
N ILE A 233 15.03 4.18 -28.09
CA ILE A 233 14.56 2.80 -27.96
C ILE A 233 14.05 2.25 -29.29
N LYS A 234 13.48 3.11 -30.14
CA LYS A 234 12.81 2.73 -31.39
C LYS A 234 13.70 1.88 -32.30
N SER A 235 15.00 2.16 -32.35
CA SER A 235 15.99 1.44 -33.16
C SER A 235 16.45 0.12 -32.54
N ASN A 236 16.17 -0.15 -31.26
CA ASN A 236 16.69 -1.32 -30.54
C ASN A 236 15.70 -1.94 -29.53
N LYS A 237 14.42 -2.03 -29.90
CA LYS A 237 13.33 -2.51 -29.03
C LYS A 237 13.61 -3.87 -28.39
N LYS A 238 14.11 -4.83 -29.19
CA LYS A 238 14.37 -6.21 -28.72
C LYS A 238 15.47 -6.27 -27.66
N GLN A 239 16.56 -5.53 -27.87
CA GLN A 239 17.65 -5.47 -26.88
C GLN A 239 17.19 -4.72 -25.63
N PHE A 240 16.43 -3.63 -25.79
CA PHE A 240 15.84 -2.90 -24.68
C PHE A 240 15.01 -3.82 -23.78
N ASP A 241 14.10 -4.61 -24.36
CA ASP A 241 13.25 -5.54 -23.61
C ASP A 241 14.08 -6.62 -22.91
N THR A 242 15.03 -7.21 -23.63
CA THR A 242 15.93 -8.24 -23.07
C THR A 242 16.75 -7.70 -21.88
N ASP A 243 17.28 -6.48 -22.02
CA ASP A 243 18.09 -5.82 -21.00
C ASP A 243 17.25 -5.46 -19.76
N LEU A 244 16.05 -4.94 -19.97
CA LEU A 244 15.13 -4.58 -18.89
C LEU A 244 14.63 -5.83 -18.14
N ASP A 245 14.25 -6.87 -18.87
CA ASP A 245 13.82 -8.15 -18.30
C ASP A 245 14.94 -8.81 -17.49
N SER A 246 16.18 -8.78 -18.00
CA SER A 246 17.35 -9.31 -17.29
C SER A 246 17.58 -8.58 -15.96
N LEU A 247 17.46 -7.25 -15.94
CA LEU A 247 17.59 -6.47 -14.71
C LEU A 247 16.45 -6.75 -13.74
N ILE A 248 15.21 -6.80 -14.22
CA ILE A 248 14.04 -7.12 -13.39
C ILE A 248 14.20 -8.51 -12.78
N ASN A 249 14.62 -9.51 -13.56
CA ASN A 249 14.85 -10.86 -13.06
C ASN A 249 16.00 -10.92 -12.03
N LYS A 250 17.08 -10.16 -12.22
CA LYS A 250 18.16 -10.03 -11.23
C LYS A 250 17.63 -9.55 -9.88
N TRP A 251 16.87 -8.46 -9.87
CA TRP A 251 16.31 -7.91 -8.62
C TRP A 251 15.19 -8.79 -8.07
N ARG A 252 14.30 -9.31 -8.92
CA ARG A 252 13.29 -10.30 -8.55
C ARG A 252 13.91 -11.49 -7.82
N ASN A 253 15.00 -12.06 -8.32
CA ASN A 253 15.65 -13.20 -7.68
C ASN A 253 16.28 -12.83 -6.33
N LYS A 254 16.87 -11.62 -6.21
CA LYS A 254 17.35 -11.13 -4.90
C LYS A 254 16.21 -10.98 -3.90
N ILE A 255 15.05 -10.48 -4.33
CA ILE A 255 13.90 -10.20 -3.47
C ILE A 255 13.06 -11.45 -3.20
N GLN A 256 12.94 -12.39 -4.13
CA GLN A 256 12.31 -13.69 -3.92
C GLN A 256 12.98 -14.48 -2.78
N VAL A 257 14.24 -14.14 -2.44
CA VAL A 257 14.98 -14.67 -1.31
C VAL A 257 14.72 -13.89 0.00
N THR A 258 14.06 -12.72 -0.05
CA THR A 258 13.89 -11.83 1.12
C THR A 258 12.53 -11.96 1.81
N GLU A 259 12.58 -12.00 3.14
CA GLU A 259 11.44 -11.91 4.07
C GLU A 259 10.50 -10.73 3.77
N PHE A 260 11.05 -9.66 3.20
CA PHE A 260 10.35 -8.43 2.85
C PHE A 260 9.15 -8.64 1.92
N ASN A 261 9.22 -9.57 0.97
CA ASN A 261 8.07 -9.90 0.10
C ASN A 261 6.92 -10.54 0.85
N ARG A 262 7.22 -11.38 1.85
CA ARG A 262 6.18 -12.00 2.66
C ARG A 262 5.49 -10.95 3.52
N GLN A 263 6.27 -9.97 3.99
CA GLN A 263 5.77 -8.84 4.75
C GLN A 263 4.90 -7.90 3.88
N HIS A 264 5.33 -7.56 2.66
CA HIS A 264 4.51 -6.78 1.72
C HIS A 264 3.26 -7.52 1.27
N ALA A 265 3.35 -8.81 0.92
CA ALA A 265 2.18 -9.61 0.57
C ALA A 265 1.14 -9.66 1.72
N SER A 266 1.60 -9.54 2.96
CA SER A 266 0.72 -9.44 4.13
C SER A 266 0.02 -8.08 4.22
N LEU A 267 0.70 -6.98 3.85
CA LEU A 267 0.09 -5.64 3.77
C LEU A 267 -0.87 -5.52 2.58
N GLU A 268 -0.50 -6.05 1.42
CA GLU A 268 -1.33 -6.09 0.22
C GLU A 268 -2.65 -6.83 0.46
N PHE A 269 -2.63 -7.87 1.29
CA PHE A 269 -3.86 -8.56 1.70
C PHE A 269 -4.82 -7.59 2.42
N ILE A 270 -4.35 -6.89 3.46
CA ILE A 270 -5.18 -5.94 4.22
C ILE A 270 -5.70 -4.83 3.31
N GLN A 271 -4.86 -4.31 2.41
CA GLN A 271 -5.26 -3.31 1.42
C GLN A 271 -6.32 -3.83 0.45
N SER A 272 -6.17 -5.06 -0.05
CA SER A 272 -7.17 -5.68 -0.92
C SER A 272 -8.51 -5.90 -0.23
N VAL A 273 -8.50 -6.22 1.08
CA VAL A 273 -9.72 -6.31 1.89
C VAL A 273 -10.39 -4.94 2.00
N ALA A 274 -9.65 -3.87 2.29
CA ALA A 274 -10.20 -2.51 2.36
C ALA A 274 -10.79 -2.02 1.02
N ASP A 275 -10.06 -2.22 -0.09
CA ASP A 275 -10.53 -1.85 -1.44
C ASP A 275 -11.82 -2.62 -1.80
N THR A 276 -11.85 -3.92 -1.49
CA THR A 276 -13.02 -4.76 -1.76
C THR A 276 -14.20 -4.40 -0.87
N LEU A 277 -13.98 -4.10 0.41
CA LEU A 277 -15.01 -3.63 1.34
C LEU A 277 -15.60 -2.29 0.88
N THR A 278 -14.78 -1.34 0.44
CA THR A 278 -15.29 -0.05 -0.07
C THR A 278 -16.23 -0.25 -1.26
N THR A 279 -15.87 -1.16 -2.17
CA THR A 279 -16.71 -1.53 -3.32
C THR A 279 -17.99 -2.26 -2.87
N TYR A 280 -17.87 -3.13 -1.86
CA TYR A 280 -18.97 -3.87 -1.29
C TYR A 280 -19.98 -2.95 -0.58
N ASP A 281 -19.49 -2.06 0.27
CA ASP A 281 -20.29 -1.13 1.07
C ASP A 281 -21.11 -0.21 0.16
N THR A 282 -20.50 0.29 -0.92
CA THR A 282 -21.20 1.08 -1.94
C THR A 282 -22.35 0.28 -2.58
N ALA A 283 -22.09 -0.98 -2.93
CA ALA A 283 -23.11 -1.85 -3.53
C ALA A 283 -24.24 -2.18 -2.54
N VAL A 284 -23.93 -2.35 -1.26
CA VAL A 284 -24.93 -2.61 -0.23
C VAL A 284 -25.80 -1.38 0.01
N ASP A 285 -25.21 -0.19 0.08
CA ASP A 285 -25.94 1.06 0.25
C ASP A 285 -26.92 1.31 -0.91
N ASP A 286 -26.49 1.04 -2.15
CA ASP A 286 -27.36 1.11 -3.33
C ASP A 286 -28.58 0.18 -3.21
N VAL A 287 -28.38 -1.05 -2.75
CA VAL A 287 -29.48 -2.01 -2.60
C VAL A 287 -30.39 -1.63 -1.43
N LEU A 288 -29.83 -1.18 -0.29
CA LEU A 288 -30.62 -0.71 0.85
C LEU A 288 -31.46 0.52 0.50
N LYS A 289 -30.95 1.40 -0.36
CA LYS A 289 -31.71 2.54 -0.89
C LYS A 289 -32.89 2.08 -1.75
N LYS A 290 -32.67 1.16 -2.70
CA LYS A 290 -33.77 0.58 -3.51
C LYS A 290 -34.81 -0.14 -2.64
N PHE A 291 -34.36 -0.79 -1.57
CA PHE A 291 -35.25 -1.46 -0.63
C PHE A 291 -36.12 -0.44 0.15
N GLU A 292 -35.52 0.67 0.60
CA GLU A 292 -36.21 1.78 1.24
C GLU A 292 -37.29 2.37 0.32
N GLU A 293 -36.94 2.66 -0.95
CA GLU A 293 -37.87 3.15 -1.98
C GLU A 293 -39.02 2.17 -2.25
N GLY A 294 -38.73 0.88 -2.40
CA GLY A 294 -39.76 -0.14 -2.64
C GLY A 294 -40.74 -0.31 -1.47
N LEU A 295 -40.27 -0.18 -0.23
CA LEU A 295 -41.12 -0.21 0.96
C LEU A 295 -42.04 1.03 1.07
N GLU A 296 -41.55 2.20 0.65
CA GLU A 296 -42.36 3.42 0.59
C GLU A 296 -43.49 3.31 -0.45
N GLU A 297 -43.20 2.71 -1.61
CA GLU A 297 -44.13 2.50 -2.74
C GLU A 297 -45.25 1.46 -2.47
N GLY A 298 -45.24 0.80 -1.32
CA GLY A 298 -46.35 -0.05 -0.87
C GLY A 298 -46.14 -1.54 -1.06
N LEU A 299 -44.90 -2.03 -1.01
CA LEU A 299 -44.61 -3.43 -0.70
C LEU A 299 -45.34 -3.82 0.61
N GLU A 300 -46.44 -4.58 0.50
CA GLU A 300 -47.15 -5.12 1.67
C GLU A 300 -46.23 -6.13 2.37
N VAL A 301 -45.64 -5.71 3.50
CA VAL A 301 -44.75 -6.56 4.29
C VAL A 301 -45.57 -7.57 5.09
N ARG A 302 -45.91 -8.70 4.47
CA ARG A 302 -46.31 -9.92 5.19
C ARG A 302 -45.12 -10.88 5.23
N ASP A 303 -44.58 -11.14 6.42
CA ASP A 303 -43.29 -11.82 6.68
C ASP A 303 -42.06 -11.06 6.18
N SER A 304 -41.54 -10.14 7.01
CA SER A 304 -40.43 -9.24 6.70
C SER A 304 -39.18 -9.95 6.18
N LYS A 305 -38.86 -11.12 6.76
CA LYS A 305 -37.67 -11.88 6.39
C LYS A 305 -37.77 -12.50 4.99
N ALA A 306 -38.92 -13.06 4.63
CA ALA A 306 -39.13 -13.71 3.34
C ALA A 306 -39.17 -12.70 2.19
N ILE A 307 -39.82 -11.55 2.39
CA ILE A 307 -39.87 -10.45 1.41
C ILE A 307 -38.52 -9.80 1.22
N ILE A 308 -37.77 -9.58 2.31
CA ILE A 308 -36.38 -9.12 2.24
C ILE A 308 -35.57 -10.13 1.43
N PHE A 309 -35.59 -11.42 1.80
CA PHE A 309 -34.88 -12.44 1.02
C PHE A 309 -35.28 -12.48 -0.45
N ASP A 310 -36.57 -12.35 -0.78
CA ASP A 310 -37.06 -12.35 -2.16
C ASP A 310 -36.65 -11.09 -2.93
N PHE A 311 -36.79 -9.89 -2.33
CA PHE A 311 -36.34 -8.62 -2.90
C PHE A 311 -34.84 -8.66 -3.23
N PHE A 312 -34.05 -9.11 -2.27
CA PHE A 312 -32.61 -9.24 -2.40
C PHE A 312 -32.17 -10.39 -3.31
N SER A 313 -33.01 -11.41 -3.53
CA SER A 313 -32.73 -12.51 -4.48
C SER A 313 -33.02 -12.12 -5.93
N ARG A 314 -33.83 -11.08 -6.17
CA ARG A 314 -34.20 -10.61 -7.51
C ARG A 314 -33.19 -9.62 -8.11
N GLU A 315 -32.40 -8.94 -7.28
CA GLU A 315 -31.32 -8.06 -7.74
C GLU A 315 -30.09 -8.90 -8.16
N GLU A 316 -29.70 -8.80 -9.43
CA GLU A 316 -28.65 -9.62 -10.08
C GLU A 316 -27.27 -9.47 -9.39
N VAL A 317 -27.02 -8.32 -8.77
CA VAL A 317 -25.81 -8.00 -7.98
C VAL A 317 -25.89 -8.59 -6.56
N ALA A 318 -27.09 -8.90 -6.06
CA ALA A 318 -27.40 -9.20 -4.67
C ALA A 318 -27.62 -10.69 -4.36
N GLY A 319 -27.82 -11.57 -5.37
CA GLY A 319 -28.20 -12.97 -5.12
C GLY A 319 -27.30 -13.77 -4.17
N ASN A 320 -26.00 -13.46 -4.08
CA ASN A 320 -25.06 -14.05 -3.10
C ASN A 320 -24.65 -13.07 -1.98
N ILE A 321 -24.47 -11.79 -2.31
CA ILE A 321 -24.11 -10.73 -1.35
C ILE A 321 -25.20 -10.58 -0.29
N ALA A 322 -26.46 -10.52 -0.72
CA ALA A 322 -27.56 -10.22 0.16
C ALA A 322 -28.06 -11.41 0.98
N LYS A 323 -27.84 -12.66 0.52
CA LYS A 323 -28.04 -13.83 1.38
C LYS A 323 -27.11 -13.79 2.60
N GLN A 324 -25.85 -13.42 2.39
CA GLN A 324 -24.87 -13.26 3.45
C GLN A 324 -25.17 -12.02 4.29
N LEU A 325 -25.51 -10.90 3.64
CA LEU A 325 -25.90 -9.65 4.29
C LEU A 325 -27.05 -9.85 5.27
N ILE A 326 -28.13 -10.52 4.84
CA ILE A 326 -29.31 -10.77 5.69
C ILE A 326 -28.96 -11.66 6.87
N VAL A 327 -28.11 -12.69 6.72
CA VAL A 327 -27.69 -13.53 7.84
C VAL A 327 -26.86 -12.75 8.86
N ASP A 328 -25.97 -11.88 8.37
CA ASP A 328 -24.96 -11.19 9.18
C ASP A 328 -25.46 -9.88 9.82
N ILE A 329 -26.48 -9.23 9.25
CA ILE A 329 -27.03 -7.97 9.78
C ILE A 329 -28.37 -8.15 10.53
N TRP A 330 -29.00 -9.32 10.51
CA TRP A 330 -30.29 -9.49 11.20
C TRP A 330 -30.14 -9.43 12.73
N PRO A 331 -31.04 -8.75 13.46
CA PRO A 331 -31.08 -8.78 14.92
C PRO A 331 -31.16 -10.21 15.46
N GLU A 332 -30.23 -10.59 16.35
CA GLU A 332 -30.23 -11.91 17.03
C GLU A 332 -31.60 -12.17 17.67
N ASP A 333 -32.12 -11.16 18.36
CA ASP A 333 -33.42 -11.13 19.02
C ASP A 333 -34.59 -11.37 18.04
N GLU A 334 -34.38 -11.10 16.75
CA GLU A 334 -35.38 -11.22 15.68
C GLU A 334 -35.07 -12.34 14.69
N LYS A 335 -33.94 -13.06 14.81
CA LYS A 335 -33.58 -14.19 13.93
C LYS A 335 -34.61 -15.32 14.02
N ASN A 336 -35.18 -15.48 15.22
CA ASN A 336 -36.18 -16.50 15.59
C ASN A 336 -37.58 -15.92 15.84
N ALA A 337 -37.75 -14.60 15.84
CA ALA A 337 -39.04 -13.96 16.02
C ALA A 337 -39.84 -14.01 14.70
N LYS A 338 -41.13 -14.37 14.78
CA LYS A 338 -42.08 -14.14 13.67
C LYS A 338 -42.30 -12.63 13.54
N ILE A 339 -41.45 -11.95 12.76
CA ILE A 339 -41.66 -10.53 12.48
C ILE A 339 -42.92 -10.40 11.64
N THR A 340 -43.99 -9.90 12.28
CA THR A 340 -45.35 -10.00 11.75
C THR A 340 -45.70 -8.86 10.81
N ALA A 341 -44.98 -7.74 10.87
CA ALA A 341 -44.87 -6.68 9.84
C ALA A 341 -43.92 -5.57 10.37
N ILE A 342 -43.26 -4.82 9.48
CA ILE A 342 -42.59 -3.56 9.84
C ILE A 342 -43.60 -2.43 9.55
N PRO A 343 -44.06 -1.66 10.56
CA PRO A 343 -44.93 -0.51 10.33
C PRO A 343 -44.26 0.48 9.36
N LYS A 344 -45.03 1.11 8.44
CA LYS A 344 -44.47 2.09 7.49
C LYS A 344 -43.64 3.18 8.17
N GLU A 345 -44.09 3.59 9.35
CA GLU A 345 -43.48 4.60 10.23
C GLU A 345 -42.07 4.23 10.69
N ASN A 346 -41.74 2.94 10.72
CA ASN A 346 -40.49 2.39 11.24
C ASN A 346 -39.53 1.92 10.12
N ILE A 347 -39.90 2.05 8.84
CA ILE A 347 -39.09 1.60 7.70
C ILE A 347 -37.71 2.28 7.71
N THR A 348 -37.69 3.62 7.81
CA THR A 348 -36.44 4.39 7.80
C THR A 348 -35.52 3.99 8.94
N ASP A 349 -36.06 3.72 10.14
CA ASP A 349 -35.26 3.29 11.30
C ASP A 349 -34.76 1.85 11.19
N PHE A 350 -35.55 0.98 10.55
CA PHE A 350 -35.12 -0.37 10.19
C PHE A 350 -33.96 -0.34 9.19
N VAL A 351 -34.08 0.41 8.09
CA VAL A 351 -33.02 0.55 7.08
C VAL A 351 -31.76 1.18 7.68
N LYS A 352 -31.89 2.21 8.52
CA LYS A 352 -30.76 2.77 9.29
C LYS A 352 -30.08 1.73 10.17
N THR A 353 -30.85 0.85 10.80
CA THR A 353 -30.32 -0.24 11.63
C THR A 353 -29.53 -1.25 10.79
N LEU A 354 -30.04 -1.61 9.61
CA LEU A 354 -29.33 -2.46 8.65
C LEU A 354 -28.02 -1.82 8.18
N ARG A 355 -28.05 -0.54 7.78
CA ARG A 355 -26.84 0.23 7.39
C ARG A 355 -25.80 0.24 8.52
N ARG A 356 -26.23 0.54 9.75
CA ARG A 356 -25.32 0.56 10.91
C ARG A 356 -24.67 -0.79 11.17
N ARG A 357 -25.43 -1.88 11.10
CA ARG A 357 -24.91 -3.23 11.33
C ARG A 357 -23.99 -3.70 10.22
N HIS A 358 -24.33 -3.37 8.97
CA HIS A 358 -23.45 -3.60 7.85
C HIS A 358 -22.09 -2.90 8.04
N LEU A 359 -22.11 -1.61 8.41
CA LEU A 359 -20.89 -0.85 8.70
C LEU A 359 -20.07 -1.48 9.84
N VAL A 360 -20.73 -1.93 10.92
CA VAL A 360 -20.05 -2.64 12.02
C VAL A 360 -19.38 -3.93 11.52
N ASN A 361 -20.04 -4.69 10.65
CA ASN A 361 -19.46 -5.90 10.07
C ASN A 361 -18.28 -5.58 9.13
N SER A 362 -18.35 -4.53 8.31
CA SER A 362 -17.25 -4.10 7.44
C SER A 362 -16.03 -3.64 8.24
N ILE A 363 -16.26 -2.89 9.33
CA ILE A 363 -15.22 -2.53 10.30
C ILE A 363 -14.59 -3.79 10.92
N ALA A 364 -15.43 -4.73 11.38
CA ALA A 364 -14.98 -5.96 12.02
C ALA A 364 -14.19 -6.86 11.05
N ALA A 365 -14.61 -6.97 9.78
CA ALA A 365 -13.90 -7.74 8.77
C ALA A 365 -12.52 -7.14 8.47
N LEU A 366 -12.42 -5.81 8.32
CA LEU A 366 -11.13 -5.15 8.10
C LEU A 366 -10.23 -5.33 9.33
N PHE A 367 -10.75 -5.16 10.54
CA PHE A 367 -10.00 -5.44 11.76
C PHE A 367 -9.56 -6.90 11.85
N GLY A 368 -10.41 -7.85 11.43
CA GLY A 368 -10.08 -9.26 11.28
C GLY A 368 -8.89 -9.49 10.35
N ALA A 369 -8.78 -8.75 9.25
CA ALA A 369 -7.65 -8.82 8.33
C ALA A 369 -6.33 -8.38 9.00
N TYR A 370 -6.37 -7.32 9.80
CA TYR A 370 -5.22 -6.92 10.63
C TYR A 370 -4.84 -8.00 11.65
N LEU A 371 -5.84 -8.57 12.35
CA LEU A 371 -5.62 -9.58 13.38
C LEU A 371 -5.00 -10.85 12.81
N ILE A 372 -5.57 -11.42 11.74
CA ILE A 372 -5.04 -12.65 11.15
C ILE A 372 -3.63 -12.46 10.62
N THR A 373 -3.35 -11.29 10.02
CA THR A 373 -2.01 -10.93 9.57
C THR A 373 -1.03 -10.86 10.74
N LYS A 374 -1.41 -10.17 11.82
CA LYS A 374 -0.59 -10.08 13.03
C LYS A 374 -0.33 -11.47 13.66
N ILE A 375 -1.35 -12.31 13.76
CA ILE A 375 -1.24 -13.69 14.30
C ILE A 375 -0.23 -14.49 13.49
N LYS A 376 -0.34 -14.47 12.15
CA LYS A 376 0.60 -15.13 11.25
C LYS A 376 2.04 -14.65 11.49
N VAL A 377 2.23 -13.34 11.48
CA VAL A 377 3.54 -12.70 11.62
C VAL A 377 4.20 -13.01 12.97
N ILE A 378 3.41 -13.06 14.05
CA ILE A 378 3.87 -13.47 15.39
C ILE A 378 4.24 -14.95 15.42
N ARG A 379 3.43 -15.84 14.82
CA ARG A 379 3.70 -17.29 14.77
C ARG A 379 4.97 -17.62 13.99
N GLU A 380 5.31 -16.83 12.98
CA GLU A 380 6.57 -16.96 12.25
C GLU A 380 7.80 -16.61 13.11
N ASN A 381 7.62 -15.82 14.18
CA ASN A 381 8.61 -15.49 15.21
C ASN A 381 10.01 -15.11 14.67
N LYS A 382 10.06 -14.12 13.79
CA LYS A 382 11.31 -13.58 13.23
C LYS A 382 11.52 -12.13 13.66
N ALA A 383 12.75 -11.80 14.06
CA ALA A 383 13.12 -10.43 14.43
C ALA A 383 12.88 -9.40 13.29
N SER A 384 12.98 -9.83 12.03
CA SER A 384 12.67 -9.00 10.86
C SER A 384 11.22 -8.50 10.83
N ASN A 385 10.30 -9.12 11.58
CA ASN A 385 8.88 -8.79 11.59
C ASN A 385 8.50 -7.64 12.53
N ASP A 386 9.44 -7.14 13.36
CA ASP A 386 9.14 -6.11 14.36
C ASP A 386 8.58 -4.83 13.73
N HIS A 387 9.13 -4.39 12.59
CA HIS A 387 8.63 -3.24 11.85
C HIS A 387 7.23 -3.46 11.29
N LEU A 388 6.92 -4.68 10.83
CA LEU A 388 5.59 -5.03 10.34
C LEU A 388 4.58 -5.02 11.49
N ILE A 389 4.91 -5.66 12.62
CA ILE A 389 4.06 -5.67 13.82
C ILE A 389 3.80 -4.24 14.32
N SER A 390 4.84 -3.41 14.37
CA SER A 390 4.71 -2.00 14.76
C SER A 390 3.80 -1.22 13.82
N THR A 391 3.94 -1.42 12.51
CA THR A 391 3.10 -0.80 11.48
C THR A 391 1.62 -1.20 11.66
N LEU A 392 1.36 -2.50 11.83
CA LEU A 392 0.01 -3.02 12.05
C LEU A 392 -0.58 -2.44 13.34
N ASN A 393 0.14 -2.50 14.45
CA ASN A 393 -0.32 -1.96 15.74
C ASN A 393 -0.65 -0.47 15.66
N LYS A 394 0.19 0.34 14.99
CA LYS A 394 -0.06 1.76 14.80
C LYS A 394 -1.32 2.02 13.98
N ALA A 395 -1.56 1.23 12.93
CA ALA A 395 -2.74 1.38 12.08
C ALA A 395 -4.04 1.10 12.83
N ILE A 396 -4.09 0.03 13.63
CA ILE A 396 -5.27 -0.29 14.45
C ILE A 396 -5.25 0.36 15.84
N GLY A 397 -4.34 1.29 16.12
CA GLY A 397 -4.31 2.02 17.39
C GLY A 397 -3.98 1.16 18.62
N LEU A 398 -3.28 0.03 18.46
CA LEU A 398 -2.76 -0.79 19.54
C LEU A 398 -1.46 -0.19 20.13
N LEU A 399 -1.56 1.03 20.65
CA LEU A 399 -0.44 1.79 21.21
C LEU A 399 -0.75 2.26 22.63
N GLY A 400 0.30 2.38 23.46
CA GLY A 400 0.17 2.91 24.82
C GLY A 400 -0.73 2.03 25.70
N GLU A 401 -1.79 2.63 26.26
CA GLU A 401 -2.77 1.97 27.13
C GLU A 401 -3.89 1.25 26.35
N ASN A 402 -4.07 1.54 25.05
CA ASN A 402 -5.06 0.89 24.20
C ASN A 402 -4.49 -0.44 23.68
N ARG A 403 -4.69 -1.53 24.42
CA ARG A 403 -4.16 -2.86 24.09
C ARG A 403 -5.28 -3.90 24.12
N LEU A 404 -5.16 -4.91 23.27
CA LEU A 404 -5.98 -6.12 23.38
C LEU A 404 -5.48 -6.94 24.56
N SER A 405 -6.32 -7.15 25.56
CA SER A 405 -6.05 -8.02 26.69
C SER A 405 -6.48 -9.46 26.37
N SER A 406 -5.62 -10.43 26.73
CA SER A 406 -5.96 -11.86 26.71
C SER A 406 -6.77 -12.30 27.93
N GLU A 407 -7.06 -11.37 28.86
CA GLU A 407 -7.81 -11.62 30.09
C GLU A 407 -9.13 -10.82 30.12
N ASP A 408 -9.34 -9.89 29.20
CA ASP A 408 -10.59 -9.14 29.08
C ASP A 408 -11.55 -9.86 28.13
N LEU A 409 -12.70 -10.28 28.67
CA LEU A 409 -13.76 -10.96 27.92
C LEU A 409 -14.25 -10.13 26.71
N LYS A 410 -14.30 -8.80 26.82
CA LYS A 410 -14.76 -7.92 25.74
C LYS A 410 -13.76 -7.91 24.58
N ASP A 411 -12.47 -7.88 24.87
CA ASP A 411 -11.42 -7.87 23.87
C ASP A 411 -11.33 -9.22 23.13
N ILE A 412 -11.53 -10.34 23.82
CA ILE A 412 -11.58 -11.67 23.20
C ILE A 412 -12.80 -11.80 22.29
N LYS A 413 -13.98 -11.38 22.77
CA LYS A 413 -15.21 -11.38 21.96
C LYS A 413 -15.09 -10.49 20.72
N LEU A 414 -14.44 -9.33 20.84
CA LEU A 414 -14.18 -8.45 19.71
C LEU A 414 -13.27 -9.12 18.67
N GLN A 415 -12.15 -9.72 19.11
CA GLN A 415 -11.23 -10.43 18.23
C GLN A 415 -11.94 -11.58 17.51
N GLN A 416 -12.71 -12.37 18.24
CA GLN A 416 -13.47 -13.48 17.69
C GLN A 416 -14.49 -12.99 16.65
N SER A 417 -15.32 -12.01 17.00
CA SER A 417 -16.35 -11.48 16.10
C SER A 417 -15.74 -10.90 14.83
N SER A 418 -14.55 -10.31 14.93
CA SER A 418 -13.82 -9.73 13.80
C SER A 418 -13.25 -10.79 12.86
N LEU A 419 -12.73 -11.89 13.40
CA LEU A 419 -12.28 -13.03 12.59
C LEU A 419 -13.45 -13.75 11.90
N ILE A 420 -14.60 -13.88 12.58
CA ILE A 420 -15.82 -14.42 11.97
C ILE A 420 -16.34 -13.50 10.85
N ALA A 421 -16.38 -12.19 11.09
CA ALA A 421 -16.77 -11.22 10.07
C ALA A 421 -15.85 -11.29 8.83
N LEU A 422 -14.54 -11.44 9.04
CA LEU A 422 -13.59 -11.66 7.97
C LEU A 422 -13.87 -12.99 7.24
N GLU A 423 -14.07 -14.10 7.96
CA GLU A 423 -14.38 -15.42 7.39
C GLU A 423 -15.61 -15.38 6.48
N ASN A 424 -16.69 -14.74 6.95
CA ASN A 424 -17.92 -14.55 6.19
C ASN A 424 -17.66 -13.72 4.93
N PHE A 425 -16.89 -12.63 5.06
CA PHE A 425 -16.56 -11.74 3.95
C PHE A 425 -15.74 -12.43 2.85
N ILE A 426 -14.66 -13.14 3.22
CA ILE A 426 -13.83 -13.87 2.25
C ILE A 426 -14.56 -15.06 1.62
N GLY A 427 -15.58 -15.59 2.31
CA GLY A 427 -16.45 -16.67 1.82
C GLY A 427 -17.34 -16.26 0.65
N ILE A 428 -17.53 -14.97 0.39
CA ILE A 428 -18.36 -14.46 -0.69
C ILE A 428 -17.68 -14.77 -2.04
N PRO A 429 -18.25 -15.65 -2.91
CA PRO A 429 -17.57 -16.14 -4.10
C PRO A 429 -17.13 -15.04 -5.08
N LYS A 430 -17.89 -13.94 -5.15
CA LYS A 430 -17.59 -12.78 -6.02
C LYS A 430 -16.28 -12.08 -5.64
N PHE A 431 -15.89 -12.12 -4.37
CA PHE A 431 -14.69 -11.43 -3.87
C PHE A 431 -13.45 -12.32 -3.86
N ARG A 432 -13.61 -13.62 -4.11
CA ARG A 432 -12.51 -14.58 -4.10
C ARG A 432 -11.35 -14.19 -5.03
N ASN A 433 -11.65 -13.57 -6.17
CA ASN A 433 -10.65 -13.14 -7.15
C ASN A 433 -10.15 -11.69 -6.94
N ALA A 434 -10.81 -10.92 -6.08
CA ALA A 434 -10.44 -9.53 -5.78
C ALA A 434 -9.42 -9.43 -4.64
N LEU A 435 -9.33 -10.46 -3.79
CA LEU A 435 -8.45 -10.48 -2.63
C LEU A 435 -7.04 -10.95 -2.98
N THR A 436 -6.04 -10.20 -2.52
CA THR A 436 -4.62 -10.51 -2.68
C THR A 436 -4.16 -11.41 -1.53
N ILE A 437 -4.15 -12.73 -1.73
CA ILE A 437 -3.89 -13.72 -0.66
C ILE A 437 -2.50 -14.38 -0.74
N HIS A 438 -1.56 -13.75 -1.44
CA HIS A 438 -0.23 -14.33 -1.68
C HIS A 438 0.52 -14.69 -0.40
N ALA A 439 0.26 -13.99 0.71
CA ALA A 439 0.83 -14.30 2.02
C ALA A 439 0.41 -15.67 2.59
N TRP A 440 -0.74 -16.23 2.16
CA TRP A 440 -1.27 -17.50 2.65
C TRP A 440 -1.16 -18.65 1.64
N SER A 441 -0.53 -18.46 0.47
CA SER A 441 -0.45 -19.50 -0.58
C SER A 441 -1.80 -20.03 -1.08
N GLY A 442 -2.91 -19.33 -0.81
CA GLY A 442 -4.24 -19.69 -1.28
C GLY A 442 -5.36 -19.51 -0.26
N HIS A 443 -6.61 -19.55 -0.74
CA HIS A 443 -7.81 -19.32 0.06
C HIS A 443 -7.99 -20.39 1.14
N GLU A 444 -7.72 -21.65 0.80
CA GLU A 444 -7.87 -22.78 1.73
C GLU A 444 -6.97 -22.64 2.96
N PHE A 445 -5.74 -22.15 2.77
CA PHE A 445 -4.81 -21.90 3.86
C PHE A 445 -5.23 -20.71 4.71
N LEU A 446 -5.69 -19.62 4.10
CA LEU A 446 -6.22 -18.46 4.83
C LEU A 446 -7.43 -18.86 5.69
N SER A 447 -8.42 -19.54 5.11
CA SER A 447 -9.60 -20.01 5.83
C SER A 447 -9.22 -20.97 6.97
N ARG A 448 -8.26 -21.87 6.74
CA ARG A 448 -7.75 -22.76 7.78
C ARG A 448 -7.10 -21.99 8.92
N GLU A 449 -6.27 -20.97 8.63
CA GLU A 449 -5.63 -20.17 9.66
C GLU A 449 -6.65 -19.36 10.49
N ILE A 450 -7.67 -18.81 9.83
CA ILE A 450 -8.78 -18.12 10.51
C ILE A 450 -9.51 -19.09 11.44
N GLY A 451 -9.87 -20.28 10.95
CA GLY A 451 -10.52 -21.31 11.77
C GLY A 451 -9.68 -21.74 12.99
N ILE A 452 -8.37 -21.87 12.83
CA ILE A 452 -7.45 -22.15 13.95
C ILE A 452 -7.47 -21.00 14.96
N ALA A 453 -7.39 -19.75 14.51
CA ALA A 453 -7.41 -18.57 15.38
C ALA A 453 -8.74 -18.43 16.14
N ILE A 454 -9.87 -18.66 15.47
CA ILE A 454 -11.20 -18.67 16.10
C ILE A 454 -11.29 -19.78 17.16
N SER A 455 -10.81 -20.99 16.85
CA SER A 455 -10.80 -22.11 17.81
C SER A 455 -9.96 -21.80 19.06
N GLU A 456 -8.82 -21.14 18.88
CA GLU A 456 -7.95 -20.73 19.99
C GLU A 456 -8.62 -19.68 20.88
N LEU A 457 -9.29 -18.68 20.31
CA LEU A 457 -10.07 -17.70 21.06
C LEU A 457 -11.26 -18.33 21.78
N ASN A 458 -11.93 -19.31 21.20
CA ASN A 458 -13.01 -20.07 21.86
C ASN A 458 -12.53 -20.75 23.13
N LYS A 459 -11.38 -21.43 23.09
CA LYS A 459 -10.79 -22.07 24.27
C LYS A 459 -10.45 -21.05 25.36
N GLN A 460 -9.93 -19.88 24.97
CA GLN A 460 -9.66 -18.79 25.92
C GLN A 460 -10.96 -18.28 26.57
N LEU A 461 -12.00 -18.06 25.77
CA LEU A 461 -13.31 -17.62 26.24
C LEU A 461 -13.93 -18.62 27.23
N GLU A 462 -13.91 -19.92 26.91
CA GLU A 462 -14.36 -20.99 27.79
C GLU A 462 -13.60 -20.98 29.12
N SER A 463 -12.27 -20.86 29.09
CA SER A 463 -11.44 -20.83 30.29
C SER A 463 -11.75 -19.64 31.22
N LEU A 464 -12.06 -18.47 30.65
CA LEU A 464 -12.41 -17.27 31.42
C LEU A 464 -13.83 -17.35 31.98
N LEU A 465 -14.77 -17.92 31.24
CA LEU A 465 -16.14 -18.13 31.72
C LEU A 465 -16.17 -19.10 32.90
N VAL A 466 -15.36 -20.16 32.86
CA VAL A 466 -15.21 -21.10 33.98
C VAL A 466 -14.62 -20.39 35.21
N LYS A 467 -13.51 -19.65 35.05
CA LYS A 467 -12.91 -18.89 36.16
C LYS A 467 -13.87 -17.89 36.80
N ASN A 468 -14.63 -17.15 36.00
CA ASN A 468 -15.61 -16.18 36.50
C ASN A 468 -16.85 -16.82 37.14
N SER A 469 -17.09 -18.11 36.90
CA SER A 469 -18.15 -18.89 37.56
C SER A 469 -17.71 -19.55 38.87
N GLU A 470 -16.41 -19.59 39.14
CA GLU A 470 -15.80 -20.19 40.34
C GLU A 470 -15.44 -19.15 41.43
N GLU A 471 -15.50 -17.86 41.13
CA GLU A 471 -15.41 -16.81 42.17
C GLU A 471 -16.71 -16.77 42.98
N PRO A 472 -16.66 -16.96 44.32
CA PRO A 472 -17.84 -16.83 45.16
C PRO A 472 -18.31 -15.38 45.11
N ILE A 473 -19.61 -15.19 44.87
CA ILE A 473 -20.28 -13.89 44.93
C ILE A 473 -20.25 -13.43 46.40
N ASP A 474 -19.16 -12.79 46.80
CA ASP A 474 -19.10 -12.04 48.05
C ASP A 474 -19.64 -10.62 47.78
N GLN A 475 -20.91 -10.48 48.15
CA GLN A 475 -21.66 -9.27 48.50
C GLN A 475 -21.59 -8.04 47.59
N GLU A 476 -22.78 -7.69 47.06
CA GLU A 476 -23.12 -6.43 46.37
C GLU A 476 -22.45 -5.18 46.97
N PRO A 477 -22.03 -4.25 46.10
CA PRO A 477 -22.32 -2.84 46.29
C PRO A 477 -23.36 -2.40 45.27
N ARG A 478 -24.50 -1.96 45.81
CA ARG A 478 -25.57 -1.27 45.09
C ARG A 478 -24.99 -0.08 44.31
N PHE A 479 -25.14 -0.06 43.00
CA PHE A 479 -24.97 1.15 42.19
C PHE A 479 -26.31 1.85 42.03
N SER A 480 -26.39 3.06 42.58
CA SER A 480 -27.46 4.03 42.32
C SER A 480 -27.17 4.76 41.00
N PHE A 481 -28.21 4.95 40.20
CA PHE A 481 -28.16 5.72 38.97
C PHE A 481 -28.31 7.21 39.29
N ILE A 482 -27.36 8.03 38.82
CA ILE A 482 -27.58 9.41 38.40
C ILE A 482 -27.00 9.55 37.00
#